data_AF-A0A918ZSN5-F1
#
_entry.id   AF-A0A918ZSN5-F1
#
_cell.length_a   1.000
_cell.length_b   1.000
_cell.length_c   1.000
_cell.angle_alpha   90.00
_cell.angle_beta   90.00
_cell.angle_gamma   90.00
#
_symmetry.space_group_name_H-M   'P 1'
#
loop_
_entity.id
_entity.type
_entity.pdbx_description
1 polymer ?
#
loop_
_entity_poly.entity_id
_entity_poly.type
_entity_poly.pdbx_seq_one_letter_code
_entity_poly.pdbx_strand_id
1 'polypeptide(L)' 'MVRHRFDLRASRRWYDLTVTSAADPTFLRRFAGHVENGRVGVSDPALGS' A
#
# COMPACT_ATOMS: atom_id res chain seq x y z
N MET A 1 -14.90 12.61 -5.75
CA MET A 1 -13.61 11.89 -5.92
C MET A 1 -12.69 12.30 -4.79
N VAL A 2 -12.15 11.33 -4.02
CA VAL A 2 -11.14 11.58 -2.97
C VAL A 2 -9.79 11.12 -3.48
N ARG A 3 -8.70 11.83 -3.17
CA ARG A 3 -7.33 11.48 -3.59
C ARG A 3 -6.34 11.69 -2.45
N HIS A 4 -5.61 10.63 -2.10
CA HIS A 4 -4.44 10.67 -1.23
C HIS A 4 -3.20 10.19 -1.98
N ARG A 5 -2.04 10.73 -1.61
CA ARG A 5 -0.73 10.35 -2.18
C ARG A 5 0.18 9.93 -1.03
N PHE A 6 0.94 8.87 -1.25
CA PHE A 6 1.91 8.34 -0.30
C PHE A 6 3.30 8.34 -0.95
N ASP A 7 4.32 8.81 -0.23
CA ASP A 7 5.71 8.61 -0.66
C ASP A 7 6.17 7.23 -0.17
N LEU A 8 6.44 6.33 -1.12
CA LEU A 8 6.84 4.95 -0.84
C LEU A 8 8.36 4.73 -0.93
N ARG A 9 9.17 5.79 -1.06
CA ARG A 9 10.62 5.65 -1.16
C ARG A 9 11.23 4.94 0.05
N ALA A 10 10.77 5.29 1.26
CA ALA A 10 11.26 4.70 2.51
C ALA A 10 10.88 3.22 2.67
N SER A 11 9.75 2.79 2.10
CA SER A 11 9.26 1.41 2.16
C SER A 11 9.72 0.55 0.98
N ARG A 12 10.73 1.01 0.23
CA ARG A 12 11.21 0.34 -1.00
C ARG A 12 10.06 0.07 -1.98
N ARG A 13 9.11 1.00 -2.07
CA ARG A 13 7.93 0.98 -2.94
C ARG A 13 6.87 -0.08 -2.64
N TRP A 14 7.00 -0.78 -1.52
CA TRP A 14 5.93 -1.62 -1.01
C TRP A 14 4.92 -0.77 -0.24
N TYR A 15 3.64 -1.15 -0.33
CA TYR A 15 2.57 -0.58 0.45
C TYR A 15 1.59 -1.65 0.91
N ASP A 16 0.97 -1.38 2.05
CA ASP A 16 -0.17 -2.08 2.58
C ASP A 16 -1.08 -1.05 3.24
N LEU A 17 -2.20 -0.76 2.61
CA LEU A 17 -3.10 0.34 2.95
C LEU A 17 -4.48 -0.20 3.27
N THR A 18 -5.04 0.23 4.40
CA THR A 18 -6.44 -0.01 4.76
C THR A 18 -7.23 1.28 4.62
N VAL A 19 -8.34 1.22 3.90
CA VAL A 19 -9.29 2.32 3.73
C VAL A 19 -10.55 2.02 4.51
N THR A 20 -10.93 2.94 5.40
CA THR A 20 -12.15 2.90 6.22
C THR A 20 -13.02 4.12 5.95
N SER A 21 -14.29 4.09 6.38
CA SER A 21 -15.21 5.22 6.29
C SER A 21 -15.75 5.58 7.67
N ALA A 22 -15.69 6.85 8.05
CA ALA A 22 -16.33 7.32 9.28
C ALA A 22 -17.87 7.32 9.19
N ALA A 23 -18.43 7.42 7.98
CA ALA A 23 -19.87 7.39 7.75
C ALA A 23 -20.45 5.96 7.69
N ASP A 24 -19.59 4.96 7.47
CA ASP A 24 -19.97 3.54 7.44
C ASP A 24 -18.87 2.71 8.12
N PRO A 25 -19.04 2.34 9.40
CA PRO A 25 -18.07 1.57 10.15
C PRO A 25 -17.81 0.16 9.59
N THR A 26 -18.66 -0.34 8.70
CA THR A 26 -18.51 -1.66 8.07
C THR A 26 -17.68 -1.60 6.78
N PHE A 27 -17.46 -0.41 6.23
CA PHE A 27 -16.64 -0.25 5.03
C PHE A 27 -15.15 -0.47 5.36
N LEU A 28 -14.59 -1.54 4.80
CA LEU A 28 -13.18 -1.88 4.92
C LEU A 28 -12.65 -2.42 3.59
N ARG A 29 -11.60 -1.79 3.06
CA ARG A 29 -10.86 -2.27 1.88
C ARG A 29 -9.36 -2.23 2.14
N ARG A 30 -8.67 -3.33 1.86
CA ARG A 30 -7.21 -3.41 1.96
C ARG A 30 -6.60 -3.50 0.57
N PHE A 31 -5.52 -2.74 0.35
CA PHE A 31 -4.74 -2.74 -0.88
C PHE A 31 -3.28 -2.94 -0.49
N ALA A 32 -2.68 -4.04 -0.96
CA ALA A 32 -1.26 -4.29 -0.81
C ALA A 32 -0.62 -4.45 -2.19
N GLY A 33 0.62 -4.01 -2.33
CA GLY A 33 1.35 -4.14 -3.59
C GLY A 33 2.70 -3.43 -3.59
N HIS A 34 3.37 -3.55 -4.73
CA HIS A 34 4.64 -2.91 -5.02
C HIS A 34 4.50 -2.04 -6.26
N VAL A 35 5.06 -0.83 -6.21
CA VAL A 35 5.12 0.04 -7.40
C VAL A 35 6.34 -0.31 -8.23
N GLU A 36 6.09 -1.01 -9.35
CA GLU A 36 7.11 -1.36 -10.32
C GLU A 36 7.68 -0.13 -11.03
N ASN A 37 8.99 -0.16 -11.27
CA ASN A 37 9.68 0.96 -11.89
C ASN A 37 10.88 0.54 -12.78
N GLY A 38 11.02 -0.75 -13.04
CA GLY A 38 12.09 -1.31 -13.87
C GLY A 38 13.50 -1.32 -13.24
N ARG A 39 13.65 -0.95 -11.96
CA ARG A 39 14.92 -1.13 -11.22
C ARG A 39 14.85 -2.42 -10.42
N VAL A 40 16.02 -2.98 -10.08
CA VAL A 40 16.11 -4.11 -9.15
C VAL A 40 15.35 -3.76 -7.86
N GLY A 41 14.33 -4.55 -7.56
CA GLY A 41 13.46 -4.41 -6.40
C GLY A 41 13.87 -5.37 -5.27
N VAL A 42 13.10 -5.31 -4.18
CA VAL A 42 13.12 -6.33 -3.13
C VAL A 42 11.85 -7.16 -3.24
N SER A 43 11.96 -8.46 -2.98
CA SER A 43 10.79 -9.35 -2.85
C SER A 43 9.85 -8.86 -1.76
N ASP A 44 8.61 -9.34 -1.80
CA ASP A 44 7.58 -9.01 -0.80
C ASP A 44 8.14 -9.19 0.62
N PRO A 45 8.24 -8.11 1.42
CA PRO A 45 8.75 -8.18 2.79
C PRO A 45 7.96 -9.14 3.68
N ALA A 46 6.68 -9.38 3.40
CA ALA A 46 5.83 -10.25 4.19
C ALA A 46 6.11 -11.75 3.95
N LEU A 47 6.87 -12.11 2.92
CA LEU A 47 7.29 -13.50 2.70
C LEU A 47 8.49 -13.91 3.57
N GLY A 48 9.21 -12.94 4.15
CA GLY A 48 10.43 -13.16 4.93
C GLY A 48 10.28 -13.03 6.44
N SER A 49 9.06 -12.77 6.94
CA SER A 49 8.74 -12.60 8.37
C SER A 49 8.19 -13.87 9.00
#